data_AF-A0A9N8JXD3-F1
#
_entry.id   AF-A0A9N8JXD3-F1
#
_cell.length_a   1.000
_cell.length_b   1.000
_cell.length_c   1.000
_cell.angle_alpha   90.00
_cell.angle_beta   90.00
_cell.angle_gamma   90.00
#
_symmetry.space_group_name_H-M   'P 1'
#
loop_
_entity.id
_entity.type
_entity.pdbx_description
1 polymer ?
#
loop_
_entity_poly.entity_id
_entity_poly.type
_entity_poly.pdbx_seq_one_letter_code
_entity_poly.pdbx_strand_id
1 'polypeptide(L)'
;MATDIEIFEVSSDSRKDLIRWLAPYMPTCIALYRRVQFGHFKSGSRLFSSIDFDSPAHGTNASRPWIAAFVDRTCRPETEVWLAASWEHDTPADDSWLPHANELVKSTIKKIKKVGIDPSEAGTIINSDEATGTSSTINDSAGVNRDHYLRHMQNEQVVLFGSVHSSTLKILNRLGFVDPSSAEVSNIPYRKYLFDLRDK
;
A
#
# COMPACT_ATOMS: atom_id res chain seq x y z
N MET A 1 20.58 -8.30 -18.18
CA MET A 1 20.60 -6.98 -17.52
C MET A 1 19.19 -6.68 -17.08
N ALA A 2 18.93 -6.54 -15.79
CA ALA A 2 17.62 -6.10 -15.31
C ALA A 2 17.47 -4.62 -15.67
N THR A 3 16.57 -4.30 -16.60
CA THR A 3 16.12 -2.93 -16.79
C THR A 3 15.35 -2.53 -15.53
N ASP A 4 15.93 -1.64 -14.72
CA ASP A 4 15.23 -1.07 -13.56
C ASP A 4 13.91 -0.46 -14.04
N ILE A 5 12.79 -1.03 -13.57
CA ILE A 5 11.48 -0.45 -13.84
C ILE A 5 11.35 0.81 -13.00
N GLU A 6 11.21 1.94 -13.70
CA GLU A 6 11.04 3.23 -13.06
C GLU A 6 9.60 3.42 -12.54
N ILE A 7 9.51 3.96 -11.32
CA ILE A 7 8.24 4.36 -10.70
C ILE A 7 8.33 5.85 -10.44
N PHE A 8 7.46 6.59 -11.10
CA PHE A 8 7.36 8.03 -11.09
C PHE A 8 6.51 8.50 -9.93
N GLU A 9 6.85 9.65 -9.36
CA GLU A 9 5.97 10.36 -8.44
C GLU A 9 5.01 11.21 -9.28
N VAL A 10 3.71 11.06 -9.05
CA VAL A 10 2.70 11.81 -9.81
C VAL A 10 2.57 13.20 -9.18
N SER A 11 2.89 14.22 -9.97
CA SER A 11 2.77 15.62 -9.56
C SER A 11 1.31 16.02 -9.29
N SER A 12 1.13 17.13 -8.56
CA SER A 12 -0.20 17.69 -8.28
C SER A 12 -0.99 18.00 -9.55
N ASP A 13 -0.28 18.42 -10.59
CA ASP A 13 -0.82 18.89 -11.87
C ASP A 13 -1.28 17.70 -12.72
N SER A 14 -0.50 16.62 -12.71
CA SER A 14 -0.77 15.37 -13.44
C SER A 14 -1.78 14.44 -12.77
N ARG A 15 -2.25 14.78 -11.56
CA ARG A 15 -3.26 13.98 -10.83
C ARG A 15 -4.57 13.82 -11.60
N LYS A 16 -5.02 14.84 -12.34
CA LYS A 16 -6.23 14.74 -13.17
C LYS A 16 -6.08 13.71 -14.28
N ASP A 17 -4.86 13.57 -14.81
CA ASP A 17 -4.55 12.61 -15.85
C ASP A 17 -4.50 11.19 -15.29
N LEU A 18 -3.98 11.00 -14.07
CA LEU A 18 -4.13 9.72 -13.37
C LEU A 18 -5.60 9.34 -13.16
N ILE A 19 -6.47 10.28 -12.76
CA ILE A 19 -7.91 10.00 -12.61
C ILE A 19 -8.53 9.57 -13.94
N ARG A 20 -8.23 10.30 -15.04
CA ARG A 20 -8.70 9.94 -16.38
C ARG A 20 -8.18 8.58 -16.82
N TRP A 21 -6.93 8.27 -16.50
CA TRP A 21 -6.30 6.98 -16.78
C TRP A 21 -6.97 5.82 -16.05
N LEU A 22 -7.33 6.02 -14.78
CA LEU A 22 -7.96 4.98 -13.96
C LEU A 22 -9.44 4.77 -14.32
N ALA A 23 -10.13 5.77 -14.86
CA ALA A 23 -11.57 5.71 -15.10
C ALA A 23 -12.04 4.48 -15.92
N PRO A 24 -11.36 4.04 -16.99
CA PRO A 24 -11.74 2.84 -17.73
C PRO A 24 -11.61 1.53 -16.96
N TYR A 25 -10.79 1.48 -15.91
CA TYR A 25 -10.51 0.26 -15.12
C TYR A 25 -11.47 0.06 -13.94
N MET A 26 -12.48 0.94 -13.84
CA MET A 26 -13.55 0.83 -12.87
C MET A 26 -14.45 -0.38 -13.17
N PRO A 27 -14.98 -1.07 -12.14
CA PRO A 27 -14.89 -0.74 -10.72
C PRO A 27 -13.63 -1.26 -10.01
N THR A 28 -12.75 -1.97 -10.70
CA THR A 28 -11.60 -2.68 -10.10
C THR A 28 -10.70 -1.77 -9.27
N CYS A 29 -10.38 -0.58 -9.80
CA CYS A 29 -9.51 0.39 -9.14
C CYS A 29 -10.25 1.40 -8.25
N ILE A 30 -11.51 1.17 -7.89
CA ILE A 30 -12.38 2.13 -7.17
C ILE A 30 -11.73 2.70 -5.91
N ALA A 31 -11.03 1.86 -5.14
CA ALA A 31 -10.42 2.25 -3.87
C ALA A 31 -9.35 3.33 -4.07
N LEU A 32 -8.42 3.09 -5.01
CA LEU A 32 -7.42 4.10 -5.39
C LEU A 32 -8.10 5.31 -6.06
N TYR A 33 -8.98 5.07 -7.04
CA TYR A 33 -9.66 6.13 -7.78
C TYR A 33 -10.32 7.16 -6.87
N ARG A 34 -11.10 6.72 -5.87
CA ARG A 34 -11.76 7.62 -4.91
C ARG A 34 -10.77 8.33 -4.01
N ARG A 35 -9.68 7.67 -3.60
CA ARG A 35 -8.63 8.30 -2.81
C ARG A 35 -7.90 9.39 -3.60
N VAL A 36 -7.66 9.19 -4.89
CA VAL A 36 -7.07 10.23 -5.75
C VAL A 36 -8.06 11.37 -6.00
N GLN A 37 -9.34 11.04 -6.22
CA GLN A 37 -10.39 12.01 -6.55
C GLN A 37 -10.77 12.91 -5.37
N PHE A 38 -10.92 12.34 -4.17
CA PHE A 38 -11.48 13.02 -3.00
C PHE A 38 -10.55 13.03 -1.78
N GLY A 39 -9.37 12.43 -1.88
CA GLY A 39 -8.44 12.36 -0.76
C GLY A 39 -7.93 13.74 -0.36
N HIS A 40 -7.76 13.91 0.95
CA HIS A 40 -6.99 15.01 1.49
C HIS A 40 -5.50 14.66 1.35
N PHE A 41 -4.82 15.37 0.45
CA PHE A 41 -3.38 15.25 0.24
C PHE A 41 -2.67 16.10 1.28
N LYS A 42 -2.14 15.45 2.32
CA LYS A 42 -1.30 16.09 3.33
C LYS A 42 0.13 16.21 2.80
N SER A 43 0.97 16.97 3.51
CA SER A 43 2.40 17.13 3.17
C SER A 43 3.15 15.80 3.02
N GLY A 44 2.75 14.77 3.79
CA GLY A 44 3.31 13.42 3.72
C GLY A 44 2.67 12.49 2.68
N SER A 45 1.59 12.89 2.00
CA SER A 45 0.92 12.04 1.00
C SER A 45 1.70 12.03 -0.32
N ARG A 46 1.84 10.87 -0.95
CA ARG A 46 2.56 10.66 -2.21
C ARG A 46 1.73 9.81 -3.17
N LEU A 47 1.83 10.11 -4.46
CA LEU A 47 1.28 9.26 -5.52
C LEU A 47 2.43 8.69 -6.32
N PHE A 48 2.39 7.39 -6.56
CA PHE A 48 3.36 6.71 -7.40
C PHE A 48 2.67 6.02 -8.56
N SER A 49 3.35 5.96 -9.70
CA SER A 49 2.85 5.34 -10.92
C SER A 49 4.00 4.79 -11.74
N SER A 50 3.79 3.63 -12.38
CA SER A 50 4.70 3.16 -13.43
C SER A 50 4.52 3.87 -14.77
N ILE A 51 3.45 4.66 -14.90
CA ILE A 51 3.18 5.54 -16.04
C ILE A 51 3.67 6.94 -15.69
N ASP A 52 4.55 7.49 -16.54
CA ASP A 52 5.03 8.86 -16.46
C ASP A 52 4.00 9.84 -17.02
N PHE A 53 3.18 10.41 -16.14
CA PHE A 53 2.14 11.36 -16.54
C PHE A 53 2.67 12.76 -16.89
N ASP A 54 3.93 13.07 -16.56
CA ASP A 54 4.55 14.33 -16.95
C ASP A 54 5.09 14.26 -18.40
N SER A 55 5.25 13.04 -18.95
CA SER A 55 5.59 12.80 -20.35
C SER A 55 4.35 12.79 -21.26
N PRO A 56 4.37 13.46 -22.42
CA PRO A 56 3.25 13.43 -23.37
C PRO A 56 3.03 12.06 -24.02
N ALA A 57 3.96 11.12 -23.86
CA ALA A 57 3.87 9.78 -24.44
C ALA A 57 3.08 8.78 -23.58
N HIS A 58 2.58 9.14 -22.40
CA HIS A 58 1.91 8.18 -21.49
C HIS A 58 0.73 7.42 -22.12
N GLY A 59 0.00 8.05 -23.04
CA GLY A 59 -1.13 7.44 -23.75
C GLY A 59 -0.78 6.19 -24.57
N THR A 60 0.46 6.04 -25.03
CA THR A 60 0.88 4.91 -25.89
C THR A 60 1.23 3.65 -25.09
N ASN A 61 1.40 3.76 -23.77
CA ASN A 61 1.81 2.66 -22.90
C ASN A 61 0.64 1.89 -22.26
N ALA A 62 -0.61 2.20 -22.63
CA ALA A 62 -1.80 1.64 -21.98
C ALA A 62 -1.93 0.11 -22.09
N SER A 63 -1.33 -0.50 -23.11
CA SER A 63 -1.35 -1.96 -23.32
C SER A 63 -0.33 -2.72 -22.45
N ARG A 64 0.61 -2.03 -21.81
CA ARG A 64 1.62 -2.65 -20.95
C ARG A 64 1.12 -2.75 -19.51
N PRO A 65 1.57 -3.75 -18.73
CA PRO A 65 1.21 -3.81 -17.33
C PRO A 65 1.61 -2.53 -16.59
N TRP A 66 0.71 -2.02 -15.76
CA TRP A 66 0.94 -0.80 -14.97
C TRP A 66 0.48 -0.99 -13.54
N ILE A 67 1.07 -0.19 -12.64
CA ILE A 67 0.68 -0.10 -11.23
C ILE A 67 0.70 1.36 -10.79
N ALA A 68 -0.27 1.73 -9.95
CA ALA A 68 -0.32 3.01 -9.30
C ALA A 68 -0.60 2.83 -7.79
N ALA A 69 -0.07 3.75 -6.98
CA ALA A 69 -0.17 3.72 -5.54
C ALA A 69 -0.43 5.11 -4.98
N PHE A 70 -1.36 5.24 -4.04
CA PHE A 70 -1.41 6.36 -3.11
C PHE A 70 -0.81 5.90 -1.78
N VAL A 71 0.05 6.72 -1.20
CA VAL A 71 0.73 6.46 0.07
C VAL A 71 0.56 7.67 0.97
N ASP A 72 0.18 7.44 2.21
CA ASP A 72 0.17 8.45 3.26
C ASP A 72 0.60 7.78 4.56
N ARG A 73 1.82 8.05 5.03
CA ARG A 73 2.34 7.46 6.27
C ARG A 73 1.86 8.20 7.52
N THR A 74 1.24 9.38 7.35
CA THR A 74 0.80 10.27 8.45
C THR A 74 -0.52 9.84 9.07
N CYS A 75 -1.29 9.00 8.37
CA CYS A 75 -2.55 8.47 8.89
C CYS A 75 -2.37 7.23 9.77
N ARG A 76 -1.13 6.79 10.04
CA ARG A 76 -0.86 5.72 11.00
C ARG A 76 -1.60 5.99 12.31
N PRO A 77 -2.29 4.98 12.89
CA PRO A 77 -2.33 3.55 12.55
C PRO A 77 -3.33 3.12 11.44
N GLU A 78 -4.01 4.06 10.78
CA GLU A 78 -5.01 3.75 9.76
C GLU A 78 -4.39 3.27 8.43
N THR A 79 -5.22 3.08 7.41
CA THR A 79 -4.75 2.63 6.09
C THR A 79 -3.79 3.64 5.49
N GLU A 80 -2.58 3.19 5.18
CA GLU A 80 -1.49 4.02 4.66
C GLU A 80 -1.40 3.95 3.13
N VAL A 81 -1.74 2.81 2.52
CA VAL A 81 -1.50 2.57 1.10
C VAL A 81 -2.74 2.06 0.38
N TRP A 82 -2.98 2.59 -0.82
CA TRP A 82 -3.97 2.09 -1.76
C TRP A 82 -3.29 1.82 -3.09
N LEU A 83 -3.55 0.65 -3.68
CA LEU A 83 -2.98 0.24 -4.95
C LEU A 83 -4.07 0.02 -5.99
N ALA A 84 -3.70 0.17 -7.26
CA ALA A 84 -4.41 -0.41 -8.38
C ALA A 84 -3.39 -0.85 -9.43
N ALA A 85 -3.71 -1.92 -10.14
CA ALA A 85 -2.85 -2.42 -11.21
C ALA A 85 -3.66 -2.95 -12.38
N SER A 86 -3.08 -2.89 -13.58
CA SER A 86 -3.75 -3.26 -14.82
C SER A 86 -4.26 -4.70 -14.85
N TRP A 87 -3.46 -5.63 -14.30
CA TRP A 87 -3.77 -7.06 -14.26
C TRP A 87 -4.93 -7.41 -13.32
N GLU A 88 -5.40 -6.47 -12.50
CA GLU A 88 -6.58 -6.67 -11.68
C GLU A 88 -7.86 -6.65 -12.52
N HIS A 89 -7.86 -5.88 -13.61
CA HIS A 89 -9.04 -5.68 -14.46
C HIS A 89 -9.18 -6.79 -15.50
N ASP A 90 -8.08 -7.12 -16.17
CA ASP A 90 -8.00 -8.22 -17.12
C ASP A 90 -6.68 -8.95 -16.87
N THR A 91 -6.75 -10.01 -16.07
CA THR A 91 -5.57 -10.85 -15.80
C THR A 91 -5.30 -11.68 -17.05
N PRO A 92 -4.16 -11.49 -17.75
CA PRO A 92 -3.88 -12.27 -18.94
C PRO A 92 -3.87 -13.77 -18.63
N ALA A 93 -4.39 -14.57 -19.57
CA ALA A 93 -4.54 -16.02 -19.39
C ALA A 93 -3.20 -16.77 -19.37
N ASP A 94 -2.15 -16.20 -19.96
CA ASP A 94 -0.78 -16.70 -19.85
C ASP A 94 -0.01 -16.02 -18.72
N ASP A 95 1.10 -16.63 -18.27
CA ASP A 95 1.95 -16.06 -17.22
C ASP A 95 3.07 -15.14 -17.77
N SER A 96 3.03 -14.75 -19.05
CA SER A 96 4.13 -14.01 -19.68
C SER A 96 4.30 -12.58 -19.13
N TRP A 97 3.22 -12.00 -18.61
CA TRP A 97 3.19 -10.68 -17.96
C TRP A 97 3.72 -10.70 -16.51
N LEU A 98 3.76 -11.87 -15.90
CA LEU A 98 3.99 -12.06 -14.47
C LEU A 98 5.38 -11.59 -14.01
N PRO A 99 6.49 -11.84 -14.75
CA PRO A 99 7.79 -11.28 -14.40
C PRO A 99 7.79 -9.76 -14.40
N HIS A 100 7.10 -9.12 -15.35
CA HIS A 100 7.02 -7.67 -15.41
C HIS A 100 6.20 -7.10 -14.25
N ALA A 101 5.07 -7.73 -13.90
CA ALA A 101 4.28 -7.36 -12.74
C ALA A 101 5.04 -7.53 -11.41
N ASN A 102 5.87 -8.58 -11.28
CA ASN A 102 6.74 -8.75 -10.11
C ASN A 102 7.68 -7.57 -9.93
N GLU A 103 8.36 -7.16 -11.01
CA GLU A 103 9.30 -6.04 -10.97
C GLU A 103 8.58 -4.70 -10.72
N LEU A 104 7.39 -4.49 -11.30
CA LEU A 104 6.53 -3.34 -10.99
C LEU A 104 6.20 -3.28 -9.50
N VAL A 105 5.72 -4.38 -8.92
CA VAL A 105 5.40 -4.45 -7.48
C VAL A 105 6.65 -4.18 -6.63
N LYS A 106 7.79 -4.84 -6.90
CA LYS A 106 9.04 -4.60 -6.17
C LYS A 106 9.46 -3.13 -6.22
N SER A 107 9.48 -2.53 -7.41
CA SER A 107 9.85 -1.12 -7.58
C SER A 107 8.89 -0.18 -6.86
N THR A 108 7.58 -0.45 -6.88
CA THR A 108 6.59 0.33 -6.12
C THR A 108 6.83 0.20 -4.63
N ILE A 109 6.98 -1.00 -4.08
CA ILE A 109 7.26 -1.24 -2.65
C ILE A 109 8.55 -0.52 -2.22
N LYS A 110 9.60 -0.54 -3.04
CA LYS A 110 10.85 0.18 -2.81
C LYS A 110 10.65 1.71 -2.74
N LYS A 111 9.70 2.27 -3.50
CA LYS A 111 9.33 3.70 -3.41
C LYS A 111 8.52 3.98 -2.14
N ILE A 112 7.55 3.12 -1.80
CA ILE A 112 6.75 3.24 -0.56
C ILE A 112 7.66 3.26 0.67
N LYS A 113 8.65 2.37 0.72
CA LYS A 113 9.65 2.29 1.81
C LYS A 113 10.44 3.59 2.02
N LYS A 114 10.64 4.38 0.96
CA LYS A 114 11.35 5.67 1.03
C LYS A 114 10.47 6.81 1.52
N VAL A 115 9.15 6.62 1.60
CA VAL A 115 8.26 7.61 2.20
C VAL A 115 8.46 7.55 3.71
N GLY A 116 9.13 8.57 4.24
CA GLY A 116 9.40 8.71 5.66
C GLY A 116 8.12 8.87 6.48
N ILE A 117 8.22 8.55 7.77
CA ILE A 117 7.22 8.90 8.76
C ILE A 117 7.65 10.24 9.38
N ASP A 118 6.75 11.21 9.45
CA ASP A 118 6.98 12.38 10.30
C ASP A 118 6.69 11.96 11.75
N PRO A 119 7.69 11.94 12.65
CA PRO A 119 7.49 11.52 14.04
C PRO A 119 6.52 12.42 14.80
N SER A 120 6.28 13.67 14.35
CA SER A 120 5.38 14.61 15.02
C SER A 120 3.89 14.39 14.66
N GLU A 121 3.61 13.77 13.50
CA GLU A 121 2.25 13.48 13.04
C GLU A 121 1.80 12.04 13.36
N ALA A 122 2.74 11.15 13.71
CA ALA A 122 2.47 9.84 14.31
C ALA A 122 1.95 10.06 15.75
N GLY A 123 0.67 10.42 15.86
CA GLY A 123 0.02 10.91 17.07
C GLY A 123 0.56 10.31 18.35
N THR A 124 1.03 11.20 19.23
CA THR A 124 1.11 11.02 20.69
C THR A 124 1.42 9.58 21.09
N ILE A 125 2.67 9.15 20.86
CA ILE A 125 3.18 7.91 21.44
C ILE A 125 2.92 8.01 22.95
N ILE A 126 1.98 7.19 23.41
CA ILE A 126 1.55 7.06 24.78
C ILE A 126 2.80 7.01 25.66
N ASN A 127 2.99 8.02 26.52
CA ASN A 127 3.95 7.95 27.60
C ASN A 127 3.68 6.66 28.36
N SER A 128 4.68 5.79 28.37
CA SER A 128 4.70 4.51 29.07
C SER A 128 4.82 4.73 30.58
N ASP A 129 3.83 5.38 31.19
CA ASP A 129 3.80 5.67 32.64
C ASP A 129 2.57 5.06 33.35
N GLU A 130 1.94 4.04 32.77
CA GLU A 130 1.01 3.17 33.52
C GLU A 130 1.49 1.72 33.49
N ALA A 131 2.72 1.51 33.98
CA ALA A 131 3.23 0.22 34.39
C ALA A 131 3.00 -0.02 35.88
N THR A 132 1.78 0.18 36.39
CA THR A 132 1.37 -0.34 37.71
C THR A 132 -0.15 -0.29 37.82
N GLY A 133 -0.82 -1.44 37.70
CA GLY A 133 -2.23 -1.49 38.05
C GLY A 133 -3.02 -2.67 37.51
N THR A 134 -2.96 -3.78 38.25
CA THR A 134 -4.07 -4.73 38.42
C THR A 134 -4.30 -5.76 37.30
N SER A 135 -3.73 -6.94 37.55
CA SER A 135 -4.25 -8.23 37.09
C SER A 135 -5.77 -8.28 37.23
N SER A 136 -6.49 -8.26 36.11
CA SER A 136 -7.88 -8.70 36.06
C SER A 136 -8.06 -9.63 34.86
N THR A 137 -8.46 -10.84 35.22
CA THR A 137 -8.88 -11.95 34.37
C THR A 137 -9.98 -11.50 33.41
N ILE A 138 -9.63 -11.22 32.15
CA ILE A 138 -10.59 -11.07 31.05
C ILE A 138 -10.04 -11.84 29.85
N ASN A 139 -10.85 -12.80 29.41
CA ASN A 139 -10.66 -13.75 28.31
C ASN A 139 -9.62 -13.39 27.24
N ASP A 140 -8.72 -14.34 27.05
CA ASP A 140 -7.42 -14.27 26.40
C ASP A 140 -7.48 -14.31 24.85
N SER A 141 -8.33 -13.50 24.23
CA SER A 141 -8.39 -13.36 22.75
C SER A 141 -8.06 -11.95 22.23
N ALA A 142 -7.87 -10.97 23.14
CA ALA A 142 -7.59 -9.58 22.80
C ALA A 142 -6.15 -9.13 23.13
N GLY A 143 -5.41 -9.88 23.97
CA GLY A 143 -4.04 -9.53 24.38
C GLY A 143 -3.01 -9.61 23.25
N VAL A 144 -3.04 -10.70 22.47
CA VAL A 144 -2.19 -10.90 21.28
C VAL A 144 -2.44 -9.84 20.20
N ASN A 145 -3.61 -9.20 20.25
CA ASN A 145 -4.13 -8.30 19.23
C ASN A 145 -3.64 -6.85 19.40
N ARG A 146 -3.68 -6.32 20.64
CA ARG A 146 -3.17 -4.98 20.97
C ARG A 146 -1.66 -4.89 20.80
N ASP A 147 -0.92 -5.88 21.25
CA ASP A 147 0.55 -5.88 21.15
C ASP A 147 1.02 -5.92 19.70
N HIS A 148 0.33 -6.68 18.84
CA HIS A 148 0.64 -6.72 17.40
C HIS A 148 0.36 -5.37 16.72
N TYR A 149 -0.69 -4.68 17.13
CA TYR A 149 -1.03 -3.34 16.64
C TYR A 149 -0.02 -2.29 17.12
N LEU A 150 0.39 -2.34 18.39
CA LEU A 150 1.44 -1.47 18.94
C LEU A 150 2.81 -1.74 18.29
N ARG A 151 3.15 -3.01 18.03
CA ARG A 151 4.36 -3.36 17.27
C ARG A 151 4.33 -2.82 15.85
N HIS A 152 3.18 -2.81 15.18
CA HIS A 152 3.03 -2.17 13.87
C HIS A 152 3.26 -0.66 13.95
N MET A 153 2.68 -0.01 14.96
CA MET A 153 2.89 1.42 15.22
C MET A 153 4.37 1.77 15.42
N GLN A 154 5.12 0.89 16.08
CA GLN A 154 6.55 1.08 16.35
C GLN A 154 7.46 0.63 15.21
N ASN A 155 6.96 -0.16 14.26
CA ASN A 155 7.75 -0.68 13.15
C ASN A 155 7.46 0.08 11.85
N GLU A 156 8.38 0.97 11.49
CA GLU A 156 8.32 1.78 10.27
C GLU A 156 8.40 0.95 8.97
N GLN A 157 8.89 -0.29 9.06
CA GLN A 157 8.99 -1.21 7.93
C GLN A 157 7.70 -1.96 7.66
N VAL A 158 6.68 -1.82 8.52
CA VAL A 158 5.36 -2.41 8.29
C VAL A 158 4.41 -1.33 7.80
N VAL A 159 3.55 -1.62 6.84
CA VAL A 159 2.54 -0.66 6.36
C VAL A 159 1.19 -1.33 6.20
N LEU A 160 0.12 -0.59 6.51
CA LEU A 160 -1.25 -1.08 6.33
C LEU A 160 -1.77 -0.69 4.95
N PHE A 161 -2.05 -1.66 4.08
CA PHE A 161 -2.74 -1.36 2.82
C PHE A 161 -4.25 -1.48 3.01
N GLY A 162 -4.98 -0.75 2.17
CA GLY A 162 -6.42 -0.84 2.06
C GLY A 162 -6.85 -2.16 1.42
N SER A 163 -8.03 -2.17 0.80
CA SER A 163 -8.44 -3.33 0.02
C SER A 163 -7.46 -3.57 -1.11
N VAL A 164 -6.82 -4.74 -1.13
CA VAL A 164 -5.94 -5.19 -2.21
C VAL A 164 -6.67 -6.25 -3.02
N HIS A 165 -6.62 -6.14 -4.36
CA HIS A 165 -7.23 -7.13 -5.24
C HIS A 165 -6.53 -8.49 -5.11
N SER A 166 -7.29 -9.58 -5.24
CA SER A 166 -6.77 -10.94 -5.05
C SER A 166 -5.60 -11.27 -5.99
N SER A 167 -5.63 -10.81 -7.24
CA SER A 167 -4.53 -10.98 -8.20
C SER A 167 -3.23 -10.30 -7.74
N THR A 168 -3.32 -9.09 -7.21
CA THR A 168 -2.17 -8.34 -6.67
C THR A 168 -1.68 -8.95 -5.36
N LEU A 169 -2.61 -9.42 -4.51
CA LEU A 169 -2.27 -10.11 -3.26
C LEU A 169 -1.45 -11.39 -3.52
N LYS A 170 -1.77 -12.16 -4.57
CA LYS A 170 -0.97 -13.33 -4.96
C LYS A 170 0.48 -12.96 -5.28
N ILE A 171 0.69 -11.83 -5.95
CA ILE A 171 2.04 -11.34 -6.28
C ILE A 171 2.77 -10.91 -5.01
N LEU A 172 2.12 -10.12 -4.15
CA LEU A 172 2.69 -9.66 -2.88
C LEU A 172 3.07 -10.83 -1.95
N ASN A 173 2.21 -11.85 -1.85
CA ASN A 173 2.49 -13.09 -1.12
C ASN A 173 3.70 -13.82 -1.69
N ARG A 174 3.73 -14.04 -3.01
CA ARG A 174 4.84 -14.73 -3.68
C ARG A 174 6.18 -14.01 -3.50
N LEU A 175 6.15 -12.68 -3.48
CA LEU A 175 7.34 -11.85 -3.26
C LEU A 175 7.73 -11.74 -1.78
N GLY A 176 6.93 -12.29 -0.86
CA GLY A 176 7.23 -12.29 0.58
C GLY A 176 6.95 -10.96 1.28
N PHE A 177 6.16 -10.07 0.68
CA PHE A 177 5.82 -8.77 1.27
C PHE A 177 4.64 -8.82 2.25
N VAL A 178 3.91 -9.93 2.32
CA VAL A 178 2.80 -10.09 3.26
C VAL A 178 3.34 -10.71 4.55
N ASP A 179 3.05 -10.09 5.69
CA ASP A 179 3.42 -10.65 6.98
C ASP A 179 2.62 -11.95 7.22
N PRO A 180 3.27 -13.13 7.30
CA PRO A 180 2.60 -14.41 7.47
C PRO A 180 1.86 -14.51 8.81
N SER A 181 2.30 -13.76 9.83
CA SER A 181 1.63 -13.71 11.13
C SER A 181 0.36 -12.83 11.13
N SER A 182 0.17 -12.04 10.07
CA SER A 182 -0.99 -11.17 9.91
C SER A 182 -2.18 -11.84 9.20
N ALA A 183 -1.94 -12.90 8.43
CA ALA A 183 -2.91 -13.53 7.54
C ALA A 183 -4.02 -14.33 8.26
N GLU A 184 -3.88 -14.63 9.56
CA GLU A 184 -4.81 -15.48 10.32
C GLU A 184 -5.50 -14.80 11.53
N VAL A 185 -5.30 -13.50 11.79
CA VAL A 185 -5.96 -12.84 12.94
C VAL A 185 -7.37 -12.38 12.56
N SER A 186 -8.29 -13.35 12.55
CA SER A 186 -9.66 -13.27 12.02
C SER A 186 -10.68 -12.46 12.82
N ASN A 187 -10.29 -11.70 13.85
CA ASN A 187 -11.24 -11.08 14.80
C ASN A 187 -11.03 -9.57 15.05
N ILE A 188 -10.35 -8.85 14.16
CA ILE A 188 -10.40 -7.36 14.15
C ILE A 188 -11.32 -6.93 13.01
N PRO A 189 -12.38 -6.14 13.27
CA PRO A 189 -13.32 -5.67 12.24
C PRO A 189 -12.70 -4.80 11.13
N TYR A 190 -11.38 -4.51 11.18
CA TYR A 190 -10.70 -3.54 10.32
C TYR A 190 -9.28 -3.95 9.88
N ARG A 191 -8.89 -5.24 9.94
CA ARG A 191 -7.64 -5.65 9.25
C ARG A 191 -7.92 -5.84 7.77
N LYS A 192 -7.26 -5.02 6.92
CA LYS A 192 -7.13 -5.35 5.50
C LYS A 192 -5.84 -6.15 5.29
N TYR A 193 -4.63 -5.61 5.22
CA TYR A 193 -3.43 -6.48 5.17
C TYR A 193 -2.19 -5.75 5.71
N LEU A 194 -1.32 -6.42 6.48
CA LEU A 194 -0.03 -5.85 6.94
C LEU A 194 1.08 -6.31 5.99
N PHE A 195 1.83 -5.35 5.46
CA PHE A 195 2.93 -5.62 4.53
C PHE A 195 4.28 -5.28 5.17
N ASP A 196 5.24 -6.20 5.04
CA ASP A 196 6.62 -6.08 5.49
C ASP A 196 7.51 -5.62 4.34
N LEU A 197 8.16 -4.47 4.51
CA LEU A 197 9.00 -3.80 3.49
C LEU A 197 10.48 -4.18 3.57
N ARG A 198 10.85 -5.18 4.38
CA ARG A 198 12.25 -5.67 4.45
C ARG A 198 12.67 -6.31 3.12
N ASP A 199 13.85 -5.94 2.63
CA ASP A 199 14.40 -6.46 1.37
C ASP A 199 14.87 -7.92 1.53
N LYS A 200 14.71 -8.70 0.46
CA LYS A 200 15.62 -9.79 0.12
C LYS A 200 16.29 -9.47 -1.20
#